data_AF-A1B9F6-F1
#
_entry.id   AF-A1B9F6-F1
#
_cell.length_a   1.000
_cell.length_b   1.000
_cell.length_c   1.000
_cell.angle_alpha   90.00
_cell.angle_beta   90.00
_cell.angle_gamma   90.00
#
_symmetry.space_group_name_H-M   'P 1'
#
loop_
_entity.id
_entity.type
_entity.pdbx_description
1 polymer ?
#
loop_
_entity_poly.entity_id
_entity_poly.type
_entity_poly.pdbx_seq_one_letter_code
_entity_poly.pdbx_strand_id
1 'polypeptide(L)' 'MDEPELKIIDVFVCKLRKKLAAAMNGESHIETVWGRGYVLRDPASEVQNAERMALRA' A
#
# COMPACT_ATOMS: atom_id res chain seq x y z
N MET A 1 26.12 -0.09 -1.93
CA MET A 1 24.71 -0.17 -2.34
C MET A 1 23.93 0.35 -1.16
N ASP A 2 23.85 1.67 -1.11
CA ASP A 2 23.32 2.40 0.05
C ASP A 2 21.83 2.13 0.16
N GLU A 3 21.48 1.54 1.30
CA GLU A 3 20.12 1.21 1.68
C GLU A 3 19.27 2.47 1.52
N PRO A 4 18.17 2.42 0.74
CA PRO A 4 17.39 3.61 0.44
C PRO A 4 16.87 4.21 1.75
N GLU A 5 17.23 5.47 2.01
CA GLU A 5 16.79 6.18 3.21
C GLU A 5 15.26 6.10 3.34
N LEU A 6 14.75 5.91 4.56
CA LEU A 6 13.30 5.85 4.83
C LEU A 6 12.51 6.98 4.14
N LYS A 7 13.11 8.16 4.01
CA LYS A 7 12.54 9.32 3.29
C LYS A 7 12.29 9.08 1.79
N ILE A 8 13.09 8.25 1.15
CA ILE A 8 12.94 7.88 -0.26
C ILE A 8 11.65 7.04 -0.44
N ILE A 9 11.40 6.11 0.48
CA ILE A 9 10.19 5.27 0.47
C ILE A 9 8.94 6.14 0.63
N ASP A 10 8.94 7.07 1.60
CA ASP A 10 7.86 8.03 1.81
C ASP A 10 7.58 8.86 0.54
N VAL A 11 8.61 9.37 -0.13
CA VAL A 11 8.47 10.15 -1.36
C VAL A 11 7.89 9.31 -2.49
N PHE A 12 8.32 8.06 -2.64
CA PHE A 12 7.76 7.16 -3.65
C PHE A 12 6.31 6.78 -3.35
N VAL A 13 5.96 6.50 -2.09
CA VAL A 13 4.57 6.23 -1.70
C VAL A 13 3.69 7.46 -1.92
N CYS A 14 4.20 8.66 -1.63
CA CYS A 14 3.48 9.91 -1.88
C CYS A 14 3.22 10.11 -3.39
N LYS A 15 4.20 9.80 -4.24
CA LYS A 15 4.03 9.81 -5.71
C LYS A 15 3.04 8.74 -6.18
N LEU A 16 3.11 7.54 -5.64
CA LEU A 16 2.24 6.42 -6.03
C LEU A 16 0.78 6.69 -5.64
N ARG A 17 0.53 7.21 -4.44
CA ARG A 17 -0.81 7.63 -3.98
C ARG A 17 -1.44 8.65 -4.92
N LYS A 18 -0.67 9.65 -5.35
CA LYS A 18 -1.15 10.66 -6.33
C LYS A 18 -1.54 10.02 -7.66
N LYS A 19 -0.74 9.08 -8.18
CA LYS A 19 -1.03 8.38 -9.44
C LYS A 19 -2.27 7.49 -9.32
N LEU A 20 -2.40 6.73 -8.24
CA LEU A 20 -3.55 5.86 -8.00
C LEU A 20 -4.84 6.67 -7.81
N ALA A 21 -4.79 7.76 -7.05
CA ALA A 21 -5.95 8.65 -6.89
C ALA A 21 -6.39 9.25 -8.24
N ALA A 22 -5.45 9.60 -9.13
CA ALA A 22 -5.79 10.09 -10.47
C ALA A 22 -6.41 9.01 -11.37
N ALA A 23 -5.96 7.76 -11.26
CA ALA A 23 -6.46 6.65 -12.08
C ALA A 23 -7.78 6.06 -11.57
N MET A 24 -8.02 6.09 -10.25
CA MET A 24 -9.14 5.45 -9.56
C MET A 24 -10.14 6.48 -9.00
N ASN A 25 -10.24 7.64 -9.66
CA ASN A 25 -11.25 8.67 -9.40
C ASN A 25 -11.28 9.21 -7.96
N GLY A 26 -10.11 9.32 -7.31
CA GLY A 26 -9.93 9.90 -5.98
C GLY A 26 -9.82 8.89 -4.84
N GLU A 27 -9.94 7.59 -5.12
CA GLU A 27 -9.90 6.57 -4.07
C GLU A 27 -8.47 6.32 -3.54
N SER A 28 -8.31 6.44 -2.23
CA SER A 28 -7.03 6.21 -1.55
C SER A 28 -6.83 4.73 -1.26
N HIS A 29 -6.12 4.05 -2.14
CA HIS A 29 -5.85 2.61 -2.06
C HIS A 29 -4.65 2.24 -1.18
N ILE A 30 -3.79 3.20 -0.81
CA ILE A 30 -2.63 2.93 0.04
C ILE A 30 -2.84 3.56 1.41
N GLU A 31 -2.81 2.75 2.45
CA GLU A 31 -2.89 3.16 3.85
C GLU A 31 -1.51 3.10 4.51
N THR A 32 -1.23 4.08 5.36
CA THR A 32 0.01 4.12 6.14
C THR A 32 -0.27 3.60 7.54
N VAL A 33 0.43 2.53 7.94
CA VAL A 33 0.38 2.01 9.30
C VAL A 33 1.70 2.38 9.99
N TRP A 34 1.62 3.33 10.92
CA TRP A 34 2.77 3.82 11.67
C TRP A 34 3.51 2.68 12.38
N GLY A 35 4.83 2.60 12.18
CA GLY A 35 5.67 1.54 12.74
C GLY A 35 5.54 0.16 12.07
N ARG A 36 4.69 0.00 11.04
CA ARG A 36 4.50 -1.28 10.32
C ARG A 36 4.71 -1.18 8.81
N GLY A 37 4.55 0.01 8.23
CA GLY A 37 4.78 0.28 6.80
C GLY A 37 3.51 0.71 6.07
N TYR A 38 3.37 0.29 4.82
CA TYR A 38 2.26 0.67 3.95
C TYR A 38 1.46 -0.55 3.50
N VAL A 39 0.14 -0.40 3.42
CA VAL A 39 -0.79 -1.44 2.99
C VAL A 39 -1.52 -0.96 1.75
N LEU A 40 -1.46 -1.73 0.68
CA LEU A 40 -2.31 -1.52 -0.50
C LEU A 40 -3.61 -2.29 -0.27
N ARG A 41 -4.73 -1.57 -0.20
CA ARG A 41 -6.08 -2.13 -0.21
C ARG A 41 -6.63 -1.99 -1.62
N ASP A 42 -6.67 -3.11 -2.33
CA ASP A 42 -7.45 -3.25 -3.56
C ASP A 42 -8.68 -4.11 -3.21
N PRO A 43 -9.91 -3.68 -3.54
CA PRO A 43 -11.13 -4.46 -3.28
C PRO A 43 -11.06 -5.90 -3.84
N ALA A 44 -10.35 -6.13 -4.95
CA ALA A 44 -10.14 -7.49 -5.47
C ALA A 44 -9.11 -8.28 -4.64
N SER A 45 -8.15 -7.60 -4.02
CA SER A 45 -7.09 -8.20 -3.21
C SER A 45 -7.54 -8.55 -1.78
N GLU A 46 -8.55 -7.87 -1.22
CA GLU A 46 -9.04 -8.18 0.13
C GLU A 46 -9.64 -9.59 0.20
N VAL A 47 -10.29 -10.05 -0.87
CA VAL A 47 -10.78 -11.43 -1.01
C VAL A 47 -9.62 -12.43 -0.94
N GLN A 48 -8.54 -12.19 -1.68
CA GLN A 48 -7.36 -13.07 -1.68
C GLN A 48 -6.57 -13.01 -0.37
N ASN A 49 -6.53 -11.84 0.28
CA ASN A 49 -5.82 -11.69 1.55
C ASN A 49 -6.59 -12.36 2.70
N ALA A 50 -7.93 -12.30 2.68
CA ALA A 50 -8.79 -13.04 3.59
C ALA A 50 -8.62 -14.56 3.43
N GLU A 51 -8.55 -15.07 2.20
CA GLU A 51 -8.26 -16.48 1.91
C GLU A 51 -6.89 -16.92 2.43
N ARG A 52 -5.85 -16.08 2.24
CA ARG A 52 -4.49 -16.34 2.78
C ARG A 52 -4.42 -16.30 4.30
N MET A 53 -5.25 -15.48 4.94
CA MET A 53 -5.32 -15.38 6.39
C MET A 53 -6.07 -16.59 6.98
N ALA A 54 -7.11 -17.07 6.30
CA ALA A 54 -7.88 -18.25 6.69
C ALA A 54 -7.09 -19.57 6.55
N LEU A 55 -6.16 -19.67 5.59
CA LEU A 55 -5.31 -20.87 5.42
C LEU A 55 -4.24 -21.03 6.52
N ARG A 56 -4.01 -19.99 7.33
CA ARG A 56 -3.02 -19.96 8.42
C ARG A 56 -3.63 -20.13 9.81
N ALA A 57 -4.94 -20.35 9.91
CA ALA A 57 -5.67 -20.64 11.15
C ALA A 57 -5.99 -22.14 11.23
#